data_AF-A0A6P6CD04-F1
#
_entry.id   AF-A0A6P6CD04-F1
#
_cell.length_a   1.000
_cell.length_b   1.000
_cell.length_c   1.000
_cell.angle_alpha   90.00
_cell.angle_beta   90.00
_cell.angle_gamma   90.00
#
_symmetry.space_group_name_H-M   'P 1'
#
loop_
_entity.id
_entity.type
_entity.pdbx_description
1 polymer ?
#
loop_
_entity_poly.entity_id
_entity_poly.type
_entity_poly.pdbx_seq_one_letter_code
_entity_poly.pdbx_strand_id
1 'polypeptide(L)'
;MLFSLKYLGMTLVEQPKGEELSAAAVKRIVATAKASGKKLQKVTLKVTPRGIILTDSITNQLIENVSIYRISYCTADKMHGKVFAYIAQSQHNENLECHAFLCTKRKMAQAVTLTVAQAFKVAFEFWQVSKEAVATGNLLDLEEMTKAPLSTVSANTTNADEAPRPQALNNSGVVWELDDGLDEAFSRLAQSRTNPQVLDTGLTAQDIHYAQCLSPVDWDQPDTSSAEQDDLFSF
;
A
#
# COMPACT_ATOMS: atom_id res chain seq x y z
N MET A 1 -6.50 -3.69 -7.98
CA MET A 1 -6.22 -3.29 -9.37
C MET A 1 -4.86 -3.84 -9.80
N LEU A 2 -4.66 -4.14 -11.08
CA LEU A 2 -3.42 -4.69 -11.64
C LEU A 2 -2.90 -3.77 -12.75
N PHE A 3 -1.58 -3.56 -12.82
CA PHE A 3 -0.93 -2.71 -13.82
C PHE A 3 0.32 -3.39 -14.37
N SER A 4 0.47 -3.41 -15.69
CA SER A 4 1.66 -3.93 -16.38
C SER A 4 2.68 -2.81 -16.60
N LEU A 5 3.80 -2.85 -15.88
CA LEU A 5 4.80 -1.78 -15.84
C LEU A 5 6.19 -2.32 -16.16
N LYS A 6 7.18 -1.42 -16.29
CA LYS A 6 8.60 -1.78 -16.36
C LYS A 6 9.33 -1.21 -15.14
N TYR A 7 10.06 -2.03 -14.41
CA TYR A 7 10.83 -1.56 -13.26
C TYR A 7 12.09 -0.83 -13.73
N LEU A 8 12.25 0.43 -13.30
CA LEU A 8 13.44 1.23 -13.60
C LEU A 8 14.55 1.01 -12.58
N GLY A 9 14.17 0.81 -11.31
CA GLY A 9 15.09 0.61 -10.20
C GLY A 9 14.67 1.39 -8.96
N MET A 10 15.62 1.51 -8.04
CA MET A 10 15.44 2.21 -6.77
C MET A 10 16.65 3.07 -6.40
N THR A 11 16.45 4.01 -5.49
CA THR A 11 17.52 4.80 -4.87
C THR A 11 17.11 5.19 -3.44
N LEU A 12 18.10 5.41 -2.58
CA LEU A 12 17.84 5.88 -1.22
C LEU A 12 17.40 7.35 -1.23
N VAL A 13 16.54 7.68 -0.28
CA VAL A 13 16.07 9.05 -0.02
C VAL A 13 16.16 9.36 1.47
N GLU A 14 16.24 10.65 1.80
CA GLU A 14 16.46 11.10 3.18
C GLU A 14 15.16 11.38 3.93
N GLN A 15 14.06 11.66 3.22
CA GLN A 15 12.77 11.96 3.84
C GLN A 15 11.65 11.09 3.25
N PRO A 16 10.63 10.75 4.04
CA PRO A 16 9.58 9.83 3.64
C PRO A 16 8.60 10.44 2.62
N LYS A 17 8.61 11.76 2.42
CA LYS A 17 7.68 12.48 1.55
C LYS A 17 8.34 13.71 0.95
N GLY A 18 7.92 14.09 -0.26
CA GLY A 18 8.20 15.39 -0.87
C GLY A 18 8.34 15.31 -2.40
N GLU A 19 7.69 16.23 -3.11
CA GLU A 19 7.76 16.30 -4.58
C GLU A 19 9.22 16.43 -5.06
N GLU A 20 9.98 17.38 -4.50
CA GLU A 20 11.37 17.63 -4.91
C GLU A 20 12.28 16.40 -4.71
N LEU A 21 12.13 15.71 -3.58
CA LEU A 21 12.91 14.51 -3.26
C LEU A 21 12.57 13.37 -4.23
N SER A 22 11.28 13.15 -4.48
CA SER A 22 10.82 12.14 -5.42
C SER A 22 11.29 12.45 -6.84
N ALA A 23 11.22 13.70 -7.29
CA ALA A 23 11.68 14.12 -8.60
C ALA A 23 13.20 13.96 -8.76
N ALA A 24 13.98 14.33 -7.74
CA ALA A 24 15.43 14.11 -7.74
C ALA A 24 15.78 12.62 -7.77
N ALA A 25 15.05 11.78 -7.02
CA ALA A 25 15.23 10.33 -7.00
C ALA A 25 14.90 9.70 -8.36
N VAL A 26 13.74 10.05 -8.94
CA VAL A 26 13.32 9.58 -10.27
C VAL A 26 14.34 9.97 -11.33
N LYS A 27 14.82 11.22 -11.32
CA LYS A 27 15.87 11.68 -12.24
C LYS A 27 17.12 10.81 -12.17
N ARG A 28 17.59 10.46 -10.97
CA ARG A 28 18.75 9.56 -10.78
C ARG A 28 18.44 8.15 -11.30
N ILE A 29 17.30 7.57 -10.92
CA ILE A 29 16.93 6.21 -11.33
C ILE A 29 16.83 6.12 -12.85
N VAL A 30 16.19 7.09 -13.50
CA VAL A 30 16.07 7.15 -14.97
C VAL A 30 17.45 7.26 -15.63
N ALA A 31 18.34 8.11 -15.12
CA ALA A 31 19.70 8.23 -15.65
C ALA A 31 20.48 6.91 -15.54
N THR A 32 20.41 6.24 -14.38
CA THR A 32 21.04 4.93 -14.14
C THR A 32 20.47 3.85 -15.05
N ALA A 33 19.14 3.80 -15.21
CA ALA A 33 18.47 2.84 -16.08
C ALA A 33 18.89 3.01 -17.55
N LYS A 34 19.03 4.26 -18.02
CA LYS A 34 19.52 4.57 -19.37
C LYS A 34 20.99 4.17 -19.55
N ALA A 35 21.84 4.53 -18.60
CA ALA A 35 23.28 4.21 -18.65
C ALA A 35 23.55 2.70 -18.60
N SER A 36 22.67 1.92 -17.96
CA SER A 36 22.78 0.47 -17.87
C SER A 36 22.70 -0.23 -19.24
N GLY A 37 21.97 0.34 -20.21
CA GLY A 37 21.76 -0.29 -21.53
C GLY A 37 20.96 -1.60 -21.51
N LYS A 38 20.52 -2.05 -20.32
CA LYS A 38 19.78 -3.29 -20.13
C LYS A 38 18.29 -3.07 -20.39
N LYS A 39 17.66 -4.09 -20.97
CA LYS A 39 16.21 -4.14 -21.11
C LYS A 39 15.56 -4.11 -19.72
N LEU A 40 14.63 -3.18 -19.52
CA LEU A 40 13.90 -3.06 -18.26
C LEU A 40 13.05 -4.31 -17.99
N GLN A 41 13.04 -4.75 -16.74
CA GLN A 41 12.25 -5.89 -16.29
C GLN A 41 10.75 -5.54 -16.36
N LYS A 42 9.96 -6.39 -17.02
CA LYS A 42 8.50 -6.26 -17.05
C LYS A 42 7.92 -6.82 -15.74
N VAL A 43 7.14 -6.01 -15.05
CA VAL A 43 6.55 -6.35 -13.76
C VAL A 43 5.05 -6.07 -13.76
N THR A 44 4.32 -6.87 -13.01
CA THR A 44 2.90 -6.66 -12.75
C THR A 44 2.76 -6.11 -11.33
N LEU A 45 2.19 -4.91 -11.23
CA LEU A 45 1.96 -4.21 -9.97
C LEU A 45 0.49 -4.36 -9.57
N LYS A 46 0.26 -5.10 -8.49
CA LYS A 46 -1.07 -5.27 -7.90
C LYS A 46 -1.24 -4.33 -6.71
N VAL A 47 -2.19 -3.40 -6.81
CA VAL A 47 -2.56 -2.49 -5.72
C VAL A 47 -3.77 -3.04 -4.97
N THR A 48 -3.63 -3.12 -3.65
CA THR A 48 -4.69 -3.50 -2.70
C THR A 48 -4.63 -2.59 -1.46
N PRO A 49 -5.70 -2.49 -0.65
CA PRO A 49 -5.62 -1.80 0.64
C PRO A 49 -4.55 -2.36 1.59
N ARG A 50 -4.11 -3.61 1.41
CA ARG A 50 -3.00 -4.20 2.19
C ARG A 50 -1.63 -3.70 1.76
N GLY A 51 -1.50 -3.16 0.54
CA GLY A 51 -0.22 -2.74 -0.01
C GLY A 51 -0.07 -3.03 -1.51
N ILE A 52 1.19 -3.02 -1.94
CA ILE A 52 1.61 -3.25 -3.33
C ILE A 52 2.30 -4.61 -3.43
N ILE A 53 1.83 -5.43 -4.36
CA ILE A 53 2.47 -6.71 -4.69
C ILE A 53 3.08 -6.58 -6.08
N LEU A 54 4.37 -6.80 -6.19
CA LEU A 54 5.13 -6.82 -7.44
C LEU A 54 5.42 -8.25 -7.83
N THR A 55 5.01 -8.64 -9.03
CA THR A 55 5.35 -9.95 -9.61
C THR A 55 6.06 -9.76 -10.94
N ASP A 56 6.96 -10.67 -11.29
CA ASP A 56 7.60 -10.69 -12.59
C ASP A 56 6.57 -11.09 -13.66
N SER A 57 6.43 -10.31 -14.74
CA SER A 57 5.36 -10.55 -15.73
C SER A 57 5.58 -11.79 -16.60
N ILE A 58 6.80 -12.34 -16.63
CA ILE A 58 7.13 -13.51 -17.45
C ILE A 58 6.94 -14.79 -16.63
N THR A 59 7.51 -14.81 -15.43
CA THR A 59 7.54 -15.99 -14.55
C THR A 59 6.38 -16.03 -13.57
N ASN A 60 5.65 -14.92 -13.39
CA ASN A 60 4.65 -14.71 -12.34
C ASN A 60 5.17 -14.91 -10.92
N GLN A 61 6.50 -14.88 -10.74
CA GLN A 61 7.11 -15.00 -9.42
C GLN A 61 6.97 -13.72 -8.63
N LEU A 62 6.76 -13.86 -7.32
CA LEU A 62 6.74 -12.74 -6.40
C LEU A 62 8.13 -12.09 -6.33
N ILE A 63 8.19 -10.80 -6.66
CA ILE A 63 9.40 -9.97 -6.50
C ILE A 63 9.36 -9.33 -5.12
N GLU A 64 8.25 -8.65 -4.80
CA GLU A 64 8.13 -7.91 -3.55
C GLU A 64 6.68 -7.82 -3.10
N ASN A 65 6.45 -7.82 -1.79
CA ASN A 65 5.15 -7.56 -1.17
C ASN A 65 5.30 -6.44 -0.14
N VAL A 66 5.04 -5.21 -0.57
CA VAL A 66 5.22 -4.00 0.22
C VAL A 66 3.91 -3.69 0.95
N SER A 67 3.93 -3.82 2.27
CA SER A 67 2.82 -3.42 3.13
C SER A 67 2.45 -1.96 2.89
N ILE A 68 1.15 -1.65 2.86
CA ILE A 68 0.66 -0.26 2.81
C ILE A 68 1.29 0.55 3.94
N TYR A 69 1.56 -0.10 5.09
CA TYR A 69 2.14 0.48 6.30
C TYR A 69 3.54 1.08 6.13
N ARG A 70 4.26 0.63 5.10
CA ARG A 70 5.64 1.06 4.83
C ARG A 70 5.73 2.11 3.75
N ILE A 71 4.67 2.29 2.95
CA ILE A 71 4.69 3.21 1.82
C ILE A 71 4.33 4.62 2.33
N SER A 72 5.30 5.52 2.27
CA SER A 72 5.17 6.87 2.82
C SER A 72 4.76 7.90 1.78
N TYR A 73 4.99 7.66 0.49
CA TYR A 73 4.66 8.61 -0.57
C TYR A 73 4.46 7.93 -1.91
N CYS A 74 3.64 8.51 -2.80
CA CYS A 74 3.53 8.08 -4.19
C CYS A 74 3.28 9.28 -5.10
N THR A 75 3.78 9.21 -6.32
CA THR A 75 3.69 10.31 -7.29
C THR A 75 3.68 9.80 -8.71
N ALA A 76 3.02 10.55 -9.59
CA ALA A 76 3.35 10.55 -11.02
C ALA A 76 4.38 11.66 -11.23
N ASP A 77 5.54 11.36 -11.82
CA ASP A 77 6.60 12.35 -11.94
C ASP A 77 6.23 13.44 -12.97
N LYS A 78 6.42 14.71 -12.62
CA LYS A 78 6.04 15.85 -13.45
C LYS A 78 6.95 16.00 -14.68
N MET A 79 8.24 15.75 -14.53
CA MET A 79 9.25 15.88 -15.60
C MET A 79 9.26 14.64 -16.49
N HIS A 80 9.15 13.47 -15.87
CA HIS A 80 9.07 12.16 -16.50
C HIS A 80 7.63 11.66 -16.46
N GLY A 81 6.73 12.30 -17.22
CA GLY A 81 5.28 12.06 -17.14
C GLY A 81 4.80 10.61 -17.28
N LYS A 82 5.60 9.69 -17.84
CA LYS A 82 5.31 8.25 -17.93
C LYS A 82 5.82 7.45 -16.72
N VAL A 83 6.36 8.09 -15.68
CA VAL A 83 6.96 7.42 -14.52
C VAL A 83 6.05 7.53 -13.32
N PHE A 84 5.70 6.38 -12.76
CA PHE A 84 5.12 6.25 -11.43
C PHE A 84 6.23 5.93 -10.43
N ALA A 85 6.19 6.56 -9.26
CA ALA A 85 7.13 6.25 -8.18
C ALA A 85 6.44 6.22 -6.83
N TYR A 86 6.99 5.44 -5.91
CA TYR A 86 6.64 5.47 -4.50
C TYR A 86 7.89 5.48 -3.62
N ILE A 87 7.74 6.00 -2.41
CA ILE A 87 8.74 5.92 -1.34
C ILE A 87 8.21 4.94 -0.30
N ALA A 88 9.04 4.00 0.10
CA ALA A 88 8.73 3.08 1.18
C ALA A 88 9.93 2.92 2.11
N GLN A 89 9.67 2.66 3.39
CA GLN A 89 10.71 2.21 4.30
C GLN A 89 11.05 0.75 4.01
N SER A 90 12.32 0.38 3.99
CA SER A 90 12.76 -1.00 3.77
C SER A 90 12.29 -1.94 4.90
N GLN A 91 12.27 -3.25 4.65
CA GLN A 91 11.88 -4.26 5.65
C GLN A 91 13.06 -4.73 6.50
N HIS A 92 14.27 -4.61 5.95
CA HIS A 92 15.48 -5.14 6.56
C HIS A 92 16.31 -4.05 7.24
N ASN A 93 16.12 -2.80 6.81
CA ASN A 93 16.80 -1.64 7.34
C ASN A 93 15.79 -0.50 7.46
N GLU A 94 16.07 0.47 8.30
CA GLU A 94 15.18 1.63 8.50
C GLU A 94 15.32 2.66 7.36
N ASN A 95 16.02 2.34 6.27
CA ASN A 95 16.26 3.27 5.18
C ASN A 95 14.98 3.49 4.37
N LEU A 96 14.91 4.68 3.79
CA LEU A 96 13.83 5.05 2.87
C LEU A 96 14.30 4.85 1.43
N GLU A 97 13.45 4.18 0.68
CA GLU A 97 13.73 3.71 -0.66
C GLU A 97 12.69 4.27 -1.62
N CYS A 98 13.13 4.99 -2.65
CA CYS A 98 12.28 5.41 -3.75
C CYS A 98 12.37 4.38 -4.87
N HIS A 99 11.23 3.81 -5.26
CA HIS A 99 11.11 2.86 -6.36
C HIS A 99 10.38 3.52 -7.53
N ALA A 100 10.92 3.39 -8.74
CA ALA A 100 10.36 4.00 -9.94
C ALA A 100 10.02 2.96 -11.02
N PHE A 101 8.90 3.21 -11.70
CA PHE A 101 8.33 2.33 -12.71
C PHE A 101 7.98 3.15 -13.95
N LEU A 102 8.36 2.63 -15.11
CA LEU A 102 7.98 3.18 -16.40
C LEU A 102 6.64 2.58 -16.84
N CYS A 103 5.66 3.46 -17.07
CA CYS A 103 4.36 3.17 -17.66
C CYS A 103 4.40 3.33 -19.19
N THR A 104 3.40 2.78 -19.87
CA THR A 104 3.22 2.96 -21.32
C THR A 104 2.82 4.39 -21.68
N LYS A 105 1.97 5.00 -20.84
CA LYS A 105 1.38 6.32 -21.05
C LYS A 105 1.42 7.17 -19.78
N ARG A 106 1.41 8.50 -19.94
CA ARG A 106 1.29 9.44 -18.81
C ARG A 106 0.03 9.16 -17.98
N LYS A 107 -1.11 8.96 -18.66
CA LYS A 107 -2.38 8.65 -18.00
C LYS A 107 -2.34 7.38 -17.15
N MET A 108 -1.57 6.38 -17.57
CA MET A 108 -1.38 5.15 -16.77
C MET A 108 -0.61 5.46 -15.49
N ALA A 109 0.46 6.26 -15.53
CA ALA A 109 1.19 6.68 -14.34
C ALA A 109 0.29 7.44 -13.35
N GLN A 110 -0.57 8.31 -13.85
CA GLN A 110 -1.59 9.02 -13.05
C GLN A 110 -2.60 8.04 -12.44
N ALA A 111 -3.13 7.10 -13.22
CA ALA A 111 -4.09 6.11 -12.75
C ALA A 111 -3.51 5.19 -11.66
N VAL A 112 -2.25 4.75 -11.81
CA VAL A 112 -1.55 3.96 -10.78
C VAL A 112 -1.43 4.78 -9.50
N THR A 113 -0.97 6.03 -9.59
CA THR A 113 -0.82 6.94 -8.45
C THR A 113 -2.13 7.14 -7.70
N LEU A 114 -3.23 7.41 -8.42
CA LEU A 114 -4.55 7.59 -7.82
C LEU A 114 -5.08 6.30 -7.18
N THR A 115 -4.82 5.15 -7.80
CA THR A 115 -5.21 3.86 -7.23
C THR A 115 -4.48 3.58 -5.92
N VAL A 116 -3.19 3.92 -5.83
CA VAL A 116 -2.41 3.80 -4.59
C VAL A 116 -2.91 4.80 -3.54
N ALA A 117 -3.19 6.05 -3.93
CA ALA A 117 -3.80 7.04 -3.04
C ALA A 117 -5.16 6.59 -2.49
N GLN A 118 -5.99 5.96 -3.32
CA GLN A 118 -7.27 5.39 -2.89
C GLN A 118 -7.07 4.21 -1.94
N ALA A 119 -6.09 3.33 -2.21
CA ALA A 119 -5.77 2.22 -1.31
C ALA A 119 -5.33 2.72 0.07
N PHE A 120 -4.55 3.81 0.14
CA PHE A 120 -4.22 4.47 1.39
C PHE A 120 -5.44 4.98 2.14
N LYS A 121 -6.37 5.64 1.44
CA LYS A 121 -7.60 6.15 2.07
C LYS A 121 -8.41 5.03 2.70
N VAL A 122 -8.61 3.93 1.97
CA VAL A 122 -9.32 2.75 2.47
C VAL A 122 -8.58 2.13 3.66
N ALA A 123 -7.27 1.92 3.56
CA ALA A 123 -6.48 1.37 4.66
C ALA A 123 -6.55 2.23 5.93
N PHE A 124 -6.55 3.55 5.77
CA PHE A 124 -6.68 4.49 6.89
C PHE A 124 -8.07 4.47 7.55
N GLU A 125 -9.14 4.35 6.76
CA GLU A 125 -10.49 4.19 7.29
C GLU A 125 -10.60 2.89 8.12
N PHE A 126 -10.06 1.78 7.62
CA PHE A 126 -10.00 0.52 8.39
C PHE A 126 -9.23 0.67 9.70
N TRP A 127 -8.07 1.33 9.67
CA TRP A 127 -7.26 1.56 10.84
C TRP A 127 -7.97 2.41 11.92
N GLN A 128 -8.68 3.48 11.51
CA GLN A 128 -9.46 4.31 12.44
C GLN A 128 -10.53 3.50 13.18
N VAL A 129 -11.27 2.66 12.46
CA VAL A 129 -12.32 1.81 13.04
C VAL A 129 -11.70 0.79 14.03
N SER A 130 -10.54 0.22 13.71
CA SER A 130 -9.84 -0.69 14.62
C SER A 130 -9.38 0.01 15.90
N LYS A 131 -8.94 1.27 15.82
CA LYS A 131 -8.54 2.05 17.01
C LYS A 131 -9.72 2.38 17.93
N GLU A 132 -10.87 2.71 17.35
CA GLU A 132 -12.11 2.98 18.10
C GLU A 132 -12.69 1.72 18.77
N ALA A 133 -12.58 0.55 18.12
CA ALA A 133 -13.01 -0.72 18.69
C ALA A 133 -12.15 -1.17 19.88
N VAL A 134 -10.84 -0.88 19.87
CA VAL A 134 -9.95 -1.16 21.01
C VAL A 134 -10.26 -0.24 22.19
N ALA A 135 -10.65 1.02 21.94
CA ALA A 135 -11.03 1.96 22.99
C ALA A 135 -12.35 1.60 23.70
N THR A 136 -13.30 0.95 23.00
CA THR A 136 -14.59 0.52 23.57
C THR A 136 -14.58 -0.90 24.15
N GLY A 137 -13.62 -1.75 23.75
CA GLY A 137 -13.45 -3.10 24.31
C GLY A 137 -12.92 -3.12 25.75
N ASN A 138 -12.26 -2.05 26.22
CA ASN A 138 -11.69 -1.97 27.56
C ASN A 138 -12.66 -1.46 28.65
N LEU A 139 -13.93 -1.14 28.31
CA LEU A 139 -14.90 -0.57 29.26
C LEU A 139 -15.94 -1.57 29.80
N LEU A 140 -15.94 -2.83 29.34
CA LEU A 140 -16.96 -3.83 29.68
C LEU A 140 -16.53 -4.86 30.74
N ASP A 141 -15.68 -4.49 31.70
CA ASP A 141 -15.27 -5.44 32.77
C ASP A 141 -15.36 -4.89 34.20
N LEU A 142 -16.35 -4.03 34.48
CA LEU A 142 -16.63 -3.63 35.86
C LEU A 142 -18.14 -3.46 36.07
N GLU A 143 -18.89 -4.56 36.20
CA GLU A 143 -20.15 -4.61 36.95
C GLU A 143 -20.73 -6.04 36.99
N GLU A 144 -20.12 -6.95 37.74
CA GLU A 144 -20.91 -8.01 38.39
C GLU A 144 -20.16 -8.64 39.58
N MET A 145 -20.27 -8.06 40.78
CA MET A 145 -20.25 -8.84 42.03
C MET A 145 -20.73 -8.00 43.21
N THR A 146 -22.03 -7.73 43.26
CA THR A 146 -22.71 -7.67 44.55
C THR A 146 -23.71 -8.80 44.62
N LYS A 147 -23.42 -9.75 45.53
CA LYS A 147 -24.34 -10.39 46.49
C LYS A 147 -24.15 -11.91 46.56
N ALA A 148 -23.41 -12.36 47.56
CA ALA A 148 -23.50 -13.72 48.11
C ALA A 148 -24.86 -13.90 48.84
N PRO A 149 -25.35 -15.14 49.05
CA PRO A 149 -24.90 -15.87 50.24
C PRO A 149 -24.70 -17.41 50.08
N LEU A 150 -24.01 -17.97 51.08
CA LEU A 150 -23.63 -19.37 51.34
C LEU A 150 -24.75 -20.43 51.25
N SER A 151 -24.39 -21.64 50.81
CA SER A 151 -24.60 -22.95 51.49
C SER A 151 -23.98 -24.09 50.63
N THR A 152 -23.00 -24.90 51.07
CA THR A 152 -22.99 -26.05 52.00
C THR A 152 -22.86 -27.41 51.27
N VAL A 153 -21.63 -27.97 51.29
CA VAL A 153 -21.21 -29.39 51.54
C VAL A 153 -21.33 -30.52 50.48
N SER A 154 -20.17 -31.19 50.28
CA SER A 154 -19.87 -32.61 49.91
C SER A 154 -20.31 -33.19 48.55
N ALA A 155 -19.71 -34.23 47.95
CA ALA A 155 -18.43 -34.97 48.04
C ALA A 155 -18.41 -36.02 46.88
N ASN A 156 -17.21 -36.51 46.51
CA ASN A 156 -16.87 -37.82 45.91
C ASN A 156 -16.99 -38.12 44.38
N THR A 157 -15.82 -38.42 43.80
CA THR A 157 -15.38 -39.45 42.82
C THR A 157 -16.40 -40.30 42.03
N THR A 158 -16.25 -40.40 40.69
CA THR A 158 -15.77 -41.58 39.91
C THR A 158 -15.86 -41.40 38.37
N ASN A 159 -14.76 -41.78 37.69
CA ASN A 159 -14.57 -42.45 36.38
C ASN A 159 -15.23 -41.98 35.05
N ALA A 160 -14.33 -41.69 34.10
CA ALA A 160 -14.24 -41.99 32.66
C ALA A 160 -15.51 -42.20 31.79
N ASP A 161 -15.65 -41.37 30.74
CA ASP A 161 -15.94 -41.83 29.37
C ASP A 161 -15.53 -40.79 28.30
N GLU A 162 -15.38 -41.26 27.06
CA GLU A 162 -14.67 -40.73 25.89
C GLU A 162 -15.35 -39.59 25.09
N ALA A 163 -14.54 -38.88 24.29
CA ALA A 163 -14.83 -38.07 23.08
C ALA A 163 -14.82 -36.50 23.17
N PRO A 164 -14.39 -35.80 22.08
CA PRO A 164 -13.71 -34.50 22.15
C PRO A 164 -14.55 -33.26 21.76
N ARG A 165 -14.08 -32.10 22.25
CA ARG A 165 -14.33 -30.70 21.84
C ARG A 165 -15.28 -30.45 20.64
N PRO A 166 -16.25 -29.53 20.77
CA PRO A 166 -16.59 -28.62 19.68
C PRO A 166 -15.64 -27.42 19.72
N GLN A 167 -14.78 -27.32 18.72
CA GLN A 167 -14.07 -26.09 18.38
C GLN A 167 -15.11 -25.02 18.03
N ALA A 168 -15.19 -23.97 18.84
CA ALA A 168 -15.87 -22.74 18.42
C ALA A 168 -15.17 -22.20 17.17
N LEU A 169 -15.99 -21.75 16.22
CA LEU A 169 -15.60 -21.41 14.87
C LEU A 169 -14.31 -20.58 14.82
N ASN A 170 -13.39 -21.08 14.00
CA ASN A 170 -12.28 -20.37 13.40
C ASN A 170 -12.80 -19.16 12.60
N ASN A 171 -13.11 -18.07 13.29
CA ASN A 171 -13.07 -16.78 12.63
C ASN A 171 -11.60 -16.48 12.36
N SER A 172 -11.20 -16.67 11.10
CA SER A 172 -9.97 -16.15 10.51
C SER A 172 -10.02 -14.62 10.48
N GLY A 173 -10.18 -14.00 11.66
CA GLY A 173 -9.81 -12.63 11.89
C GLY A 173 -8.30 -12.63 11.92
N VAL A 174 -7.69 -12.15 10.84
CA VAL A 174 -6.28 -11.78 10.84
C VAL A 174 -6.13 -10.76 11.96
N VAL A 175 -5.62 -11.19 13.11
CA VAL A 175 -5.14 -10.28 14.16
C VAL A 175 -3.98 -9.55 13.51
N TRP A 176 -4.22 -8.28 13.19
CA TRP A 176 -3.16 -7.40 12.76
C TRP A 176 -2.37 -7.09 14.03
N GLU A 177 -1.32 -7.88 14.30
CA GLU A 177 -0.29 -7.50 15.27
C GLU A 177 0.39 -6.25 14.70
N LEU A 178 -0.17 -5.09 15.03
CA LEU A 178 0.39 -3.78 14.72
C LEU A 178 1.53 -3.55 15.71
N ASP A 179 2.74 -3.47 15.20
CA ASP A 179 3.88 -2.98 15.95
C ASP A 179 3.63 -1.50 16.31
N ASP A 180 3.68 -1.15 17.61
CA ASP A 180 3.29 0.17 18.13
C ASP A 180 4.07 1.34 17.48
N GLY A 181 5.25 1.08 16.92
CA GLY A 181 6.04 2.07 16.17
C GLY A 181 5.43 2.44 14.80
N LEU A 182 4.67 1.54 14.18
CA LEU A 182 3.99 1.79 12.90
C LEU A 182 2.74 2.67 13.08
N ASP A 183 2.08 2.64 14.24
CA ASP A 183 0.84 3.40 14.52
C ASP A 183 1.03 4.92 14.42
N GLU A 184 2.16 5.43 14.94
CA GLU A 184 2.48 6.86 14.95
C GLU A 184 2.92 7.35 13.56
N ALA A 185 3.74 6.56 12.86
CA ALA A 185 4.14 6.87 11.48
C ALA A 185 2.93 6.88 10.53
N PHE A 186 2.01 5.93 10.71
CA PHE A 186 0.76 5.90 9.95
C PHE A 186 -0.19 7.03 10.29
N SER A 187 -0.33 7.35 11.57
CA SER A 187 -1.13 8.49 12.04
C SER A 187 -0.67 9.79 11.41
N ARG A 188 0.64 10.08 11.43
CA ARG A 188 1.22 11.29 10.81
C ARG A 188 1.05 11.31 9.30
N LEU A 189 1.24 10.16 8.64
CA LEU A 189 1.12 10.05 7.20
C LEU A 189 -0.32 10.23 6.72
N ALA A 190 -1.28 9.68 7.46
CA ALA A 190 -2.69 9.73 7.10
C ALA A 190 -3.36 11.07 7.46
N GLN A 191 -2.98 11.69 8.58
CA GLN A 191 -3.43 13.05 8.93
C GLN A 191 -2.96 14.10 7.92
N SER A 192 -1.78 13.91 7.30
CA SER A 192 -1.33 14.78 6.21
C SER A 192 -2.18 14.64 4.92
N ARG A 193 -3.03 13.62 4.80
CA ARG A 193 -3.71 13.22 3.54
C ARG A 193 -5.23 13.37 3.57
N THR A 194 -5.83 13.72 4.70
CA THR A 194 -7.27 14.01 4.84
C THR A 194 -7.70 15.38 4.31
N ASN A 195 -6.79 16.17 3.71
CA ASN A 195 -7.15 17.39 2.99
C ASN A 195 -7.14 17.16 1.45
N PRO A 196 -8.31 16.99 0.80
CA PRO A 196 -8.41 16.66 -0.62
C PRO A 196 -7.85 17.73 -1.57
N GLN A 197 -7.67 18.98 -1.10
CA GLN A 197 -7.16 20.08 -1.93
C GLN A 197 -5.63 20.20 -1.92
N VAL A 198 -4.92 19.39 -1.12
CA VAL A 198 -3.45 19.40 -1.03
C VAL A 198 -2.90 17.99 -1.26
N LEU A 199 -3.30 17.39 -2.38
CA LEU A 199 -2.60 16.22 -2.90
C LEU A 199 -1.28 16.72 -3.50
N ASP A 200 -0.25 16.79 -2.67
CA ASP A 200 1.15 16.85 -3.08
C ASP A 200 1.49 15.52 -3.77
N THR A 201 0.85 15.20 -4.89
CA THR A 201 1.04 13.96 -5.67
C THR A 201 1.49 14.26 -7.10
N GLY A 202 1.78 15.54 -7.38
CA GLY A 202 2.07 16.05 -8.71
C GLY A 202 0.87 16.07 -9.67
N LEU A 203 -0.34 15.77 -9.19
CA LEU A 203 -1.57 15.71 -9.99
C LEU A 203 -2.46 16.94 -9.78
N THR A 204 -3.05 17.47 -10.85
CA THR A 204 -4.03 18.57 -10.78
C THR A 204 -5.44 18.03 -10.58
N ALA A 205 -6.38 18.88 -10.12
CA ALA A 205 -7.79 18.51 -9.94
C ALA A 205 -8.46 17.97 -11.22
N GLN A 206 -8.00 18.43 -12.39
CA GLN A 206 -8.49 17.96 -13.70
C GLN A 206 -8.02 16.53 -14.01
N ASP A 207 -6.81 16.17 -13.59
CA ASP A 207 -6.28 14.81 -13.76
C ASP A 207 -7.07 13.77 -12.95
N ILE A 208 -7.53 14.17 -11.75
CA ILE A 208 -8.32 13.32 -10.83
C ILE A 208 -9.68 12.96 -11.44
N HIS A 209 -10.40 13.97 -11.94
CA HIS A 209 -11.75 13.78 -12.47
C HIS A 209 -11.76 12.93 -13.75
N TYR A 210 -10.70 13.02 -14.55
CA TYR A 210 -10.59 12.28 -15.81
C TYR A 210 -10.20 10.81 -15.59
N ALA A 211 -9.35 10.52 -14.59
CA ALA A 211 -8.93 9.15 -14.29
C ALA A 211 -10.05 8.28 -13.68
N GLN A 212 -11.00 8.89 -12.95
CA GLN A 212 -12.20 8.18 -12.43
C GLN A 212 -13.12 7.66 -13.54
N CYS A 213 -13.03 8.21 -14.75
CA CYS A 213 -13.85 7.79 -15.89
C CYS A 213 -13.26 6.64 -16.71
N LEU A 214 -12.06 6.16 -16.39
CA LEU A 214 -11.37 5.15 -17.19
C LEU A 214 -11.52 3.76 -16.58
N SER A 215 -12.09 2.84 -17.36
CA SER A 215 -12.21 1.43 -16.98
C SER A 215 -10.86 0.70 -17.10
N PRO A 216 -10.64 -0.42 -16.39
CA PRO A 216 -9.37 -1.17 -16.39
C PRO A 216 -8.85 -1.63 -17.78
N VAL A 217 -9.68 -1.57 -18.82
CA VAL A 217 -9.45 -2.24 -20.11
C VAL A 217 -8.69 -1.38 -21.14
N ASP A 218 -8.59 -0.06 -20.95
CA ASP A 218 -8.01 0.86 -21.96
C ASP A 218 -6.50 1.11 -21.81
N TRP A 219 -5.84 0.58 -20.77
CA TRP A 219 -4.45 0.90 -20.47
C TRP A 219 -3.43 0.14 -21.33
N ASP A 220 -3.83 -1.01 -21.89
CA ASP A 220 -2.99 -1.87 -22.73
C ASP A 220 -3.08 -1.53 -24.23
N GLN A 221 -4.00 -0.64 -24.65
CA GLN A 221 -4.12 -0.27 -26.06
C GLN A 221 -3.05 0.77 -26.46
N PRO A 222 -2.32 0.60 -27.57
CA PRO A 222 -1.47 1.66 -28.11
C PRO A 222 -2.35 2.82 -28.62
N ASP A 223 -2.06 4.07 -28.23
CA ASP A 223 -2.79 5.24 -28.74
C ASP A 223 -2.50 5.44 -30.23
N THR A 224 -3.54 5.45 -31.07
CA THR A 224 -3.45 5.80 -32.49
C THR A 224 -3.52 7.32 -32.75
N SER A 225 -3.51 8.15 -31.69
CA SER A 225 -3.55 9.60 -31.82
C SER A 225 -2.61 10.27 -30.82
N SER A 226 -1.37 10.50 -31.24
CA SER A 226 -0.48 11.63 -30.89
C SER A 226 0.95 11.21 -31.23
N ALA A 227 1.53 11.81 -32.26
CA ALA A 227 2.95 11.72 -32.54
C ALA A 227 3.73 12.53 -31.48
N GLU A 228 3.81 12.02 -30.25
CA GLU A 228 4.83 12.46 -29.29
C GLU A 228 5.89 11.37 -29.26
N GLN A 229 7.07 11.70 -29.81
CA GLN A 229 8.25 10.83 -29.91
C GLN A 229 8.42 9.95 -28.66
N ASP A 230 8.30 8.64 -28.87
CA ASP A 230 8.68 7.58 -27.93
C ASP A 230 10.22 7.44 -27.81
N ASP A 231 10.97 8.54 -27.95
CA ASP A 231 12.43 8.52 -28.04
C ASP A 231 13.13 8.45 -26.66
N LEU A 232 12.38 8.39 -25.56
CA LEU A 232 13.00 8.42 -24.23
C LEU A 232 13.69 7.09 -23.83
N PHE A 233 13.27 5.96 -24.43
CA PHE A 233 13.81 4.62 -24.15
C PHE A 233 13.78 3.69 -25.40
N SER A 234 13.85 4.27 -26.59
CA SER A 234 14.12 3.53 -27.83
C SER A 234 15.57 3.02 -27.77
N PHE A 235 15.75 1.77 -27.35
CA PHE A 235 17.00 1.03 -27.55
C PHE A 235 17.05 0.44 -28.95
#